data_AF-A0A965Z537-F1
#
_entry.id   AF-A0A965Z537-F1
#
_cell.length_a   1.000
_cell.length_b   1.000
_cell.length_c   1.000
_cell.angle_alpha   90.00
_cell.angle_beta   90.00
_cell.angle_gamma   90.00
#
_symmetry.space_group_name_H-M   'P 1'
#
loop_
_entity.id
_entity.type
_entity.pdbx_description
1 polymer ?
#
loop_
_entity_poly.entity_id
_entity_poly.type
_entity_poly.pdbx_seq_one_letter_code
_entity_poly.pdbx_strand_id
1 'polypeptide(L)'
;VAGAPASCRMTDSTFEPPDASKGDIARILFYMDVRYAGDEENEPDLKLVDAVNTYGTELGRLSTLLAWHLQDPPDDFERRRNELIYANWQRNRNPFIDHPEWVFKLWAYSLSIATRVQGGGRISPENPQVAYNAGQTFEIAPDPYWTIADVRTNGTSLGAEYGTSTYAFAWSPVTATGLVEVVFAAATAAQGTPLWWLAERGITNEFDLAETADPDEDGMSTWREYLANTDPTNGQSLLQFELVQPDPDEGATVLTWQSASNRAYSIWRSVRLPDGFAERVATNLTATPPVNVYTAAVEGLPNAFFRIELEP
;
A
#
# COMPACT_ATOMS: atom_id res chain seq x y z
N VAL A 1 40.18 -10.93 -0.97
CA VAL A 1 40.53 -10.44 0.38
C VAL A 1 39.27 -9.87 1.00
N ALA A 2 38.82 -10.40 2.14
CA ALA A 2 37.80 -9.77 2.96
C ALA A 2 38.31 -8.40 3.42
N GLY A 3 37.48 -7.34 3.38
CA GLY A 3 37.84 -6.04 3.98
C GLY A 3 37.74 -4.81 3.07
N ALA A 4 36.61 -4.59 2.40
CA ALA A 4 36.23 -3.22 2.09
C ALA A 4 35.63 -2.60 3.37
N PRO A 5 36.20 -1.53 3.96
CA PRO A 5 35.66 -0.97 5.19
C PRO A 5 34.36 -0.20 4.90
N ALA A 6 33.41 -0.26 5.83
CA ALA A 6 32.27 0.64 5.88
C ALA A 6 32.78 2.09 5.92
N SER A 7 32.42 2.89 4.93
CA SER A 7 33.01 4.22 4.73
C SER A 7 32.40 5.24 5.70
N CYS A 8 33.24 5.92 6.46
CA CYS A 8 32.84 7.15 7.16
C CYS A 8 32.28 8.16 6.14
N ARG A 9 31.29 8.95 6.53
CA ARG A 9 30.78 10.06 5.70
C ARG A 9 30.98 11.38 6.43
N MET A 10 31.38 12.41 5.71
CA MET A 10 31.63 13.72 6.29
C MET A 10 31.17 14.85 5.37
N THR A 11 30.69 15.92 5.98
CA THR A 11 30.55 17.24 5.36
C THR A 11 31.48 18.21 6.09
N ASP A 12 31.47 19.48 5.71
CA ASP A 12 32.24 20.52 6.42
C ASP A 12 31.79 20.71 7.88
N SER A 13 30.65 20.14 8.27
CA SER A 13 30.02 20.40 9.57
C SER A 13 29.41 19.17 10.25
N THR A 14 29.46 18.00 9.62
CA THR A 14 28.88 16.75 10.16
C THR A 14 29.76 15.55 9.87
N PHE A 15 29.75 14.56 10.76
CA PHE A 15 30.49 13.30 10.61
C PHE A 15 29.59 12.10 10.95
N GLU A 16 29.61 11.08 10.10
CA GLU A 16 28.98 9.77 10.30
C GLU A 16 30.10 8.72 10.42
N PRO A 17 30.25 8.06 11.58
CA PRO A 17 31.25 7.01 11.80
C PRO A 17 30.89 5.72 11.03
N PRO A 18 31.81 4.74 10.95
CA PRO A 18 31.50 3.41 10.45
C PRO A 18 30.37 2.76 11.24
N ASP A 19 29.61 1.87 10.59
CA ASP A 19 28.42 1.24 11.20
C ASP A 19 28.71 0.54 12.54
N ALA A 20 29.85 -0.12 12.64
CA ALA A 20 30.29 -0.86 13.83
C ALA A 20 30.80 0.03 14.99
N SER A 21 30.63 1.35 14.92
CA SER A 21 30.99 2.28 16.01
C SER A 21 29.86 3.23 16.35
N LYS A 22 28.72 3.12 15.66
CA LYS A 22 27.58 4.02 15.80
C LYS A 22 26.94 3.87 17.18
N GLY A 23 26.76 2.63 17.62
CA GLY A 23 26.18 2.29 18.92
C GLY A 23 27.07 2.71 20.08
N ASP A 24 28.37 2.42 19.98
CA ASP A 24 29.37 2.79 20.97
C ASP A 24 29.36 4.30 21.25
N ILE A 25 29.41 5.09 20.17
CA ILE A 25 29.41 6.55 20.26
C ILE A 25 28.09 7.04 20.86
N ALA A 26 26.95 6.48 20.45
CA ALA A 26 25.65 6.84 20.99
C ALA A 26 25.58 6.58 22.50
N ARG A 27 25.96 5.38 22.97
CA ARG A 27 25.97 5.02 24.40
C ARG A 27 26.91 5.86 25.23
N ILE A 28 28.06 6.26 24.68
CA ILE A 28 28.95 7.21 25.35
C ILE A 28 28.24 8.55 25.51
N LEU A 29 27.61 9.10 24.48
CA LEU A 29 26.93 10.39 24.55
C LEU A 29 25.69 10.37 25.47
N PHE A 30 24.90 9.29 25.47
CA PHE A 30 23.82 9.10 26.44
C PHE A 30 24.32 9.12 27.88
N TYR A 31 25.46 8.46 28.13
CA TYR A 31 26.08 8.50 29.45
C TYR A 31 26.59 9.89 29.82
N MET A 32 27.17 10.64 28.87
CA MET A 32 27.66 11.99 29.15
C MET A 32 26.51 12.93 29.56
N ASP A 33 25.37 12.86 28.89
CA ASP A 33 24.16 13.64 29.22
C ASP A 33 23.66 13.31 30.64
N VAL A 34 23.50 12.03 30.98
CA VAL A 34 22.98 11.63 32.29
C VAL A 34 23.99 11.84 33.42
N ARG A 35 25.29 11.62 33.17
CA ARG A 35 26.31 11.76 34.21
C ARG A 35 26.59 13.22 34.50
N TYR A 36 26.72 14.07 33.49
CA TYR A 36 27.13 15.46 33.65
C TYR A 36 25.93 16.39 33.47
N ALA A 37 25.00 16.32 34.42
CA ALA A 37 23.75 17.07 34.38
C ALA A 37 23.88 18.50 34.94
N GLY A 38 25.08 18.90 35.39
CA GLY A 38 25.35 20.22 35.93
C GLY A 38 24.74 20.45 37.31
N ASP A 39 24.45 19.37 38.05
CA ASP A 39 23.89 19.43 39.40
C ASP A 39 24.98 19.48 40.49
N GLU A 40 26.25 19.28 40.12
CA GLU A 40 27.43 19.42 40.99
C GLU A 40 28.23 20.71 40.73
N GLU A 41 28.94 21.19 41.77
CA GLU A 41 29.76 22.40 41.67
C GLU A 41 30.91 22.21 40.67
N ASN A 42 31.04 23.14 39.72
CA ASN A 42 32.02 23.09 38.62
C ASN A 42 31.78 21.94 37.60
N GLU A 43 30.59 21.35 37.59
CA GLU A 43 30.21 20.37 36.58
C GLU A 43 29.57 21.04 35.36
N PRO A 44 29.96 20.65 34.12
CA PRO A 44 29.25 21.10 32.93
C PRO A 44 27.86 20.44 32.84
N ASP A 45 26.85 21.21 32.42
CA ASP A 45 25.50 20.71 32.08
C ASP A 45 25.49 20.23 30.62
N LEU A 46 26.05 19.04 30.39
CA LEU A 46 26.08 18.41 29.08
C LEU A 46 24.70 17.87 28.74
N LYS A 47 24.19 18.21 27.56
CA LYS A 47 22.82 17.88 27.20
C LYS A 47 22.69 17.41 25.77
N LEU A 48 22.07 16.25 25.55
CA LEU A 48 21.69 15.85 24.21
C LEU A 48 20.58 16.75 23.69
N VAL A 49 20.82 17.31 22.51
CA VAL A 49 19.82 18.08 21.76
C VAL A 49 19.47 17.32 20.48
N ASP A 50 18.47 17.77 19.72
CA ASP A 50 18.16 17.18 18.42
C ASP A 50 18.54 18.13 17.28
N ALA A 51 19.84 18.50 17.23
CA ALA A 51 20.36 19.47 16.28
C ALA A 51 21.72 19.07 15.71
N VAL A 52 22.07 19.68 14.57
CA VAL A 52 23.45 19.67 14.05
C VAL A 52 24.13 21.01 14.38
N ASN A 53 25.46 21.07 14.26
CA ASN A 53 26.24 22.28 14.59
C ASN A 53 26.07 22.72 16.04
N THR A 54 26.12 21.78 16.97
CA THR A 54 26.04 22.06 18.42
C THR A 54 27.39 22.56 18.94
N TYR A 55 27.36 23.39 19.98
CA TYR A 55 28.56 23.98 20.58
C TYR A 55 28.43 24.01 22.11
N GLY A 56 29.56 24.18 22.80
CA GLY A 56 29.57 24.27 24.26
C GLY A 56 29.15 22.96 24.90
N THR A 57 28.05 22.97 25.66
CA THR A 57 27.55 21.81 26.39
C THR A 57 26.46 21.04 25.64
N GLU A 58 26.03 21.52 24.47
CA GLU A 58 25.04 20.83 23.64
C GLU A 58 25.67 19.69 22.83
N LEU A 59 25.08 18.51 22.93
CA LEU A 59 25.56 17.27 22.33
C LEU A 59 24.64 16.84 21.17
N GLY A 60 25.12 17.04 19.94
CA GLY A 60 24.71 16.31 18.74
C GLY A 60 23.20 16.24 18.43
N ARG A 61 22.84 15.26 17.58
CA ARG A 61 21.48 15.02 17.12
C ARG A 61 20.90 13.76 17.74
N LEU A 62 20.10 13.92 18.79
CA LEU A 62 19.49 12.86 19.59
C LEU A 62 18.77 11.81 18.74
N SER A 63 17.95 12.23 17.77
CA SER A 63 17.22 11.30 16.90
C SER A 63 18.15 10.35 16.13
N THR A 64 19.32 10.84 15.72
CA THR A 64 20.33 10.03 15.03
C THR A 64 21.03 9.06 16.01
N LEU A 65 21.34 9.52 17.22
CA LEU A 65 21.98 8.67 18.24
C LEU A 65 21.04 7.54 18.72
N LEU A 66 19.74 7.81 18.85
CA LEU A 66 18.74 6.79 19.17
C LEU A 66 18.66 5.72 18.07
N ALA A 67 18.68 6.14 16.80
CA ALA A 67 18.70 5.21 15.67
C ALA A 67 19.99 4.37 15.63
N TRP A 68 21.15 5.00 15.87
CA TRP A 68 22.44 4.32 15.94
C TRP A 68 22.51 3.29 17.05
N HIS A 69 22.02 3.63 18.25
CA HIS A 69 21.95 2.70 19.38
C HIS A 69 21.04 1.49 19.12
N LEU A 70 19.94 1.68 18.37
CA LEU A 70 19.09 0.57 17.96
C LEU A 70 19.78 -0.34 16.92
N GLN A 71 20.49 0.26 15.95
CA GLN A 71 21.12 -0.47 14.84
C GLN A 71 22.37 -1.23 15.27
N ASP A 72 23.07 -0.75 16.30
CA ASP A 72 24.34 -1.29 16.78
C ASP A 72 24.27 -1.54 18.30
N PRO A 73 23.68 -2.68 18.75
CA PRO A 73 23.55 -3.02 20.16
C PRO A 73 24.91 -3.25 20.85
N PRO A 74 24.99 -3.20 22.20
CA PRO A 74 26.25 -3.43 22.89
C PRO A 74 26.92 -4.74 22.52
N ASP A 75 28.21 -4.70 22.22
CA ASP A 75 29.01 -5.88 21.91
C ASP A 75 29.89 -6.35 23.08
N ASP A 76 30.65 -7.43 22.89
CA ASP A 76 31.53 -7.97 23.92
C ASP A 76 32.72 -7.06 24.22
N PHE A 77 33.17 -6.28 23.23
CA PHE A 77 34.27 -5.35 23.40
C PHE A 77 33.84 -4.21 24.35
N GLU A 78 32.68 -3.61 24.11
CA GLU A 78 32.12 -2.58 24.97
C GLU A 78 31.83 -3.08 26.37
N ARG A 79 31.20 -4.25 26.51
CA ARG A 79 30.96 -4.87 27.83
C ARG A 79 32.25 -5.07 28.61
N ARG A 80 33.29 -5.60 27.95
CA ARG A 80 34.61 -5.80 28.56
C ARG A 80 35.27 -4.48 28.94
N ARG A 81 35.17 -3.47 28.07
CA ARG A 81 35.70 -2.13 28.34
C ARG A 81 35.00 -1.49 29.55
N ASN A 82 33.67 -1.59 29.64
CA ASN A 82 32.88 -1.09 30.76
C ASN A 82 33.30 -1.76 32.09
N GLU A 83 33.50 -3.08 32.07
CA GLU A 83 33.98 -3.84 33.24
C GLU A 83 35.39 -3.40 33.68
N LEU A 84 36.33 -3.26 32.74
CA LEU A 84 37.70 -2.86 33.06
C LEU A 84 37.79 -1.43 33.61
N ILE A 85 36.96 -0.52 33.11
CA ILE A 85 36.85 0.87 33.61
C ILE A 85 36.34 0.87 35.06
N TYR A 86 35.28 0.11 35.32
CA TYR A 86 34.71 -0.02 36.66
C TYR A 86 35.72 -0.64 37.66
N ALA A 87 36.29 -1.79 37.32
CA ALA A 87 37.13 -2.56 38.22
C ALA A 87 38.45 -1.88 38.57
N ASN A 88 39.06 -1.16 37.61
CA ASN A 88 40.44 -0.69 37.76
C ASN A 88 40.58 0.83 37.90
N TRP A 89 39.57 1.63 37.54
CA TRP A 89 39.75 3.07 37.35
C TRP A 89 38.70 3.93 38.03
N GLN A 90 37.48 3.98 37.50
CA GLN A 90 36.51 5.02 37.85
C GLN A 90 35.46 4.56 38.87
N ARG A 91 35.29 3.24 39.04
CA ARG A 91 34.29 2.63 39.94
C ARG A 91 32.84 3.03 39.65
N ASN A 92 32.56 3.58 38.48
CA ASN A 92 31.23 3.75 37.91
C ASN A 92 31.14 3.03 36.55
N ARG A 93 29.92 2.71 36.13
CA ARG A 93 29.63 2.03 34.87
C ARG A 93 28.79 2.92 33.98
N ASN A 94 28.94 2.76 32.67
CA ASN A 94 27.94 3.27 31.75
C ASN A 94 26.71 2.33 31.81
N PRO A 95 25.57 2.78 32.37
CA PRO A 95 24.40 1.94 32.53
C PRO A 95 23.78 1.56 31.18
N PHE A 96 24.01 2.31 30.10
CA PHE A 96 23.46 2.03 28.78
C PHE A 96 24.20 0.92 28.02
N ILE A 97 25.37 0.50 28.50
CA ILE A 97 26.03 -0.73 28.03
C ILE A 97 25.43 -1.96 28.74
N ASP A 98 25.09 -1.83 30.03
CA ASP A 98 24.55 -2.94 30.82
C ASP A 98 23.02 -3.11 30.64
N HIS A 99 22.31 -2.00 30.44
CA HIS A 99 20.86 -1.88 30.27
C HIS A 99 20.52 -0.97 29.06
N PRO A 100 20.81 -1.42 27.82
CA PRO A 100 20.60 -0.62 26.61
C PRO A 100 19.13 -0.21 26.40
N GLU A 101 18.18 -0.97 26.94
CA GLU A 101 16.75 -0.69 26.84
C GLU A 101 16.32 0.58 27.61
N TRP A 102 17.14 1.07 28.54
CA TRP A 102 16.82 2.29 29.30
C TRP A 102 16.90 3.56 28.44
N VAL A 103 17.76 3.56 27.41
CA VAL A 103 17.87 4.67 26.46
C VAL A 103 16.50 4.98 25.85
N PHE A 104 15.81 3.97 25.33
CA PHE A 104 14.51 4.17 24.68
C PHE A 104 13.42 4.67 25.63
N LYS A 105 13.53 4.36 26.93
CA LYS A 105 12.61 4.86 27.97
C LYS A 105 12.89 6.32 28.33
N LEU A 106 14.15 6.67 28.54
CA LEU A 106 14.54 8.02 28.97
C LEU A 106 14.25 9.08 27.89
N TRP A 107 14.52 8.76 26.63
CA TRP A 107 14.30 9.67 25.50
C TRP A 107 13.07 9.33 24.66
N ALA A 108 12.12 8.56 25.23
CA ALA A 108 10.80 8.26 24.63
C ALA A 108 10.84 7.87 23.14
N TYR A 109 11.74 6.96 22.77
CA TYR A 109 11.96 6.62 21.37
C TYR A 109 10.76 5.88 20.78
N SER A 110 10.23 6.40 19.67
CA SER A 110 9.09 5.84 18.95
C SER A 110 9.47 5.41 17.54
N LEU A 111 8.80 4.37 17.08
CA LEU A 111 8.88 3.83 15.73
C LEU A 111 7.61 4.16 14.97
N SER A 112 7.75 4.45 13.69
CA SER A 112 6.62 4.75 12.83
C SER A 112 6.05 3.46 12.25
N ILE A 113 4.74 3.28 12.27
CA ILE A 113 4.09 2.24 11.47
C ILE A 113 3.26 2.95 10.41
N ALA A 114 3.72 2.95 9.17
CA ALA A 114 2.93 3.48 8.07
C ALA A 114 1.70 2.60 7.83
N THR A 115 0.58 3.20 7.43
CA THR A 115 -0.64 2.48 7.05
C THR A 115 -1.00 2.80 5.60
N ARG A 116 -1.34 1.78 4.81
CA ARG A 116 -1.84 1.92 3.44
C ARG A 116 -3.14 1.15 3.28
N VAL A 117 -4.11 1.77 2.61
CA VAL A 117 -5.42 1.18 2.32
C VAL A 117 -5.63 1.17 0.82
N GLN A 118 -6.07 0.02 0.29
CA GLN A 118 -6.50 -0.16 -1.09
C GLN A 118 -7.95 -0.65 -1.10
N GLY A 119 -8.83 -0.03 -1.90
CA GLY A 119 -10.26 -0.35 -1.92
C GLY A 119 -11.07 0.43 -0.87
N GLY A 120 -12.33 0.00 -0.64
CA GLY A 120 -13.29 0.66 0.25
C GLY A 120 -13.24 0.13 1.69
N GLY A 121 -12.62 0.90 2.57
CA GLY A 121 -12.58 0.65 4.00
C GLY A 121 -11.58 1.54 4.70
N ARG A 122 -11.36 1.27 5.99
CA ARG A 122 -10.44 2.03 6.84
C ARG A 122 -9.64 1.16 7.79
N ILE A 123 -8.54 1.71 8.27
CA ILE A 123 -7.74 1.18 9.37
C ILE A 123 -7.58 2.27 10.44
N SER A 124 -7.56 1.90 11.72
CA SER A 124 -7.36 2.81 12.84
C SER A 124 -6.45 2.18 13.90
N PRO A 125 -5.47 2.92 14.46
CA PRO A 125 -5.06 4.27 14.06
C PRO A 125 -4.30 4.27 12.72
N GLU A 126 -4.35 5.40 12.02
CA GLU A 126 -3.54 5.64 10.83
C GLU A 126 -2.16 6.18 11.21
N ASN A 127 -1.11 5.63 10.59
CA ASN A 127 0.28 6.07 10.74
C ASN A 127 0.76 6.29 12.20
N PRO A 128 0.49 5.39 13.16
CA PRO A 128 0.83 5.65 14.56
C PRO A 128 2.34 5.72 14.79
N GLN A 129 2.73 6.52 15.78
CA GLN A 129 4.05 6.45 16.41
C GLN A 129 3.94 5.56 17.65
N VAL A 130 4.69 4.47 17.67
CA VAL A 130 4.62 3.45 18.72
C VAL A 130 5.93 3.43 19.47
N ALA A 131 5.89 3.52 20.81
CA ALA A 131 7.10 3.42 21.62
C ALA A 131 7.84 2.11 21.34
N TYR A 132 9.18 2.17 21.31
CA TYR A 132 9.99 0.98 21.10
C TYR A 132 9.66 -0.12 22.12
N ASN A 133 9.49 -1.34 21.62
CA ASN A 133 9.13 -2.53 22.39
C ASN A 133 7.71 -2.50 23.02
N ALA A 134 6.88 -1.51 22.67
CA ALA A 134 5.46 -1.50 23.01
C ALA A 134 4.63 -2.27 21.96
N GLY A 135 3.34 -2.44 22.23
CA GLY A 135 2.38 -3.03 21.28
C GLY A 135 1.44 -1.97 20.71
N GLN A 136 0.99 -2.18 19.47
CA GLN A 136 -0.04 -1.38 18.82
C GLN A 136 -1.17 -2.28 18.33
N THR A 137 -2.41 -1.93 18.64
CA THR A 137 -3.60 -2.61 18.10
C THR A 137 -4.15 -1.80 16.93
N PHE A 138 -4.49 -2.49 15.85
CA PHE A 138 -5.15 -1.93 14.68
C PHE A 138 -6.55 -2.51 14.56
N GLU A 139 -7.52 -1.65 14.28
CA GLU A 139 -8.88 -2.01 13.92
C GLU A 139 -9.10 -1.68 12.45
N ILE A 140 -9.55 -2.67 11.69
CA ILE A 140 -9.80 -2.59 10.26
C ILE A 140 -11.30 -2.78 10.05
N ALA A 141 -11.91 -1.87 9.31
CA ALA A 141 -13.34 -1.89 9.04
C ALA A 141 -13.59 -1.70 7.54
N PRO A 142 -14.22 -2.68 6.86
CA PRO A 142 -14.65 -2.49 5.48
C PRO A 142 -15.79 -1.48 5.40
N ASP A 143 -15.88 -0.76 4.29
CA ASP A 143 -17.05 0.05 3.97
C ASP A 143 -18.23 -0.86 3.58
N PRO A 144 -19.49 -0.34 3.58
CA PRO A 144 -20.63 -1.10 3.08
C PRO A 144 -20.35 -1.67 1.67
N TYR A 145 -20.68 -2.95 1.47
CA TYR A 145 -20.47 -3.68 0.21
C TYR A 145 -19.01 -3.97 -0.16
N TRP A 146 -18.08 -3.80 0.79
CA TRP A 146 -16.70 -4.23 0.66
C TRP A 146 -16.38 -5.35 1.66
N THR A 147 -15.34 -6.12 1.34
CA THR A 147 -14.78 -7.14 2.21
C THR A 147 -13.30 -6.86 2.41
N ILE A 148 -12.78 -7.16 3.60
CA ILE A 148 -11.34 -7.24 3.80
C ILE A 148 -10.85 -8.44 2.97
N ALA A 149 -9.91 -8.22 2.05
CA ALA A 149 -9.34 -9.25 1.20
C ALA A 149 -7.98 -9.72 1.70
N ASP A 150 -7.15 -8.80 2.22
CA ASP A 150 -5.86 -9.13 2.80
C ASP A 150 -5.41 -8.05 3.80
N VAL A 151 -4.62 -8.47 4.79
CA VAL A 151 -3.93 -7.58 5.72
C VAL A 151 -2.48 -8.05 5.78
N ARG A 152 -1.55 -7.14 5.49
CA ARG A 152 -0.13 -7.42 5.40
C ARG A 152 0.66 -6.56 6.37
N THR A 153 1.68 -7.16 6.99
CA THR A 153 2.72 -6.44 7.75
C THR A 153 4.04 -6.60 7.02
N ASN A 154 4.68 -5.48 6.66
CA ASN A 154 5.93 -5.46 5.90
C ASN A 154 5.90 -6.36 4.64
N GLY A 155 4.77 -6.33 3.93
CA GLY A 155 4.54 -7.12 2.70
C GLY A 155 4.17 -8.58 2.92
N THR A 156 4.18 -9.10 4.14
CA THR A 156 3.77 -10.48 4.46
C THR A 156 2.32 -10.50 4.93
N SER A 157 1.48 -11.33 4.30
CA SER A 157 0.08 -11.52 4.71
C SER A 157 -0.02 -12.17 6.08
N LEU A 158 -0.96 -11.71 6.90
CA LEU A 158 -1.30 -12.33 8.18
C LEU A 158 -2.07 -13.64 8.01
N GLY A 159 -2.59 -13.92 6.80
CA GLY A 159 -3.18 -15.22 6.45
C GLY A 159 -4.48 -15.60 7.18
N ALA A 160 -5.20 -14.64 7.75
CA ALA A 160 -6.51 -14.89 8.35
C ALA A 160 -7.62 -14.94 7.29
N GLU A 161 -8.69 -15.67 7.59
CA GLU A 161 -9.93 -15.58 6.82
C GLU A 161 -10.65 -14.29 7.19
N TYR A 162 -10.83 -13.44 6.19
CA TYR A 162 -11.45 -12.14 6.33
C TYR A 162 -12.84 -12.12 5.70
N GLY A 163 -13.61 -11.09 5.98
CA GLY A 163 -14.94 -10.93 5.43
C GLY A 163 -15.44 -9.49 5.51
N THR A 164 -16.75 -9.35 5.61
CA THR A 164 -17.46 -8.06 5.73
C THR A 164 -17.48 -7.50 7.15
N SER A 165 -16.94 -8.23 8.12
CA SER A 165 -16.85 -7.80 9.52
C SER A 165 -15.55 -7.05 9.79
N THR A 166 -15.57 -6.24 10.85
CA THR A 166 -14.35 -5.60 11.36
C THR A 166 -13.33 -6.66 11.81
N TYR A 167 -12.06 -6.40 11.55
CA TYR A 167 -10.95 -7.24 11.98
C TYR A 167 -9.98 -6.43 12.83
N ALA A 168 -9.53 -6.98 13.95
CA ALA A 168 -8.54 -6.34 14.80
C ALA A 168 -7.33 -7.25 15.01
N PHE A 169 -6.13 -6.68 14.95
CA PHE A 169 -4.90 -7.38 15.25
C PHE A 169 -3.93 -6.49 16.04
N ALA A 170 -3.04 -7.10 16.81
CA ALA A 170 -2.01 -6.40 17.55
C ALA A 170 -0.63 -6.69 16.95
N TRP A 171 0.13 -5.64 16.64
CA TRP A 171 1.56 -5.72 16.39
C TRP A 171 2.29 -5.51 17.70
N SER A 172 2.82 -6.58 18.29
CA SER A 172 3.56 -6.50 19.55
C SER A 172 4.63 -7.60 19.66
N PRO A 173 5.86 -7.25 20.06
CA PRO A 173 6.38 -5.89 20.24
C PRO A 173 6.69 -5.20 18.90
N VAL A 174 6.68 -3.87 18.89
CA VAL A 174 7.16 -3.05 17.78
C VAL A 174 8.63 -2.73 17.99
N THR A 175 9.50 -3.35 17.20
CA THR A 175 10.97 -3.23 17.33
C THR A 175 11.65 -2.56 16.14
N ALA A 176 10.92 -2.33 15.05
CA ALA A 176 11.36 -1.55 13.91
C ALA A 176 10.19 -0.74 13.32
N THR A 177 10.53 0.35 12.62
CA THR A 177 9.58 1.06 11.76
C THR A 177 9.06 0.09 10.71
N GLY A 178 7.77 0.16 10.41
CA GLY A 178 7.10 -0.83 9.57
C GLY A 178 5.96 -0.27 8.75
N LEU A 179 5.30 -1.17 8.04
CA LEU A 179 4.17 -0.88 7.17
C LEU A 179 3.05 -1.90 7.43
N VAL A 180 1.83 -1.41 7.59
CA VAL A 180 0.60 -2.20 7.52
C VAL A 180 -0.13 -1.84 6.22
N GLU A 181 -0.39 -2.84 5.39
CA GLU A 181 -1.17 -2.67 4.16
C GLU A 181 -2.47 -3.45 4.28
N VAL A 182 -3.59 -2.79 4.02
CA VAL A 182 -4.91 -3.39 4.00
C VAL A 182 -5.44 -3.34 2.58
N VAL A 183 -5.86 -4.49 2.08
CA VAL A 183 -6.48 -4.63 0.76
C VAL A 183 -7.94 -5.00 0.99
N PHE A 184 -8.84 -4.18 0.49
CA PHE A 184 -10.27 -4.46 0.41
C PHE A 184 -10.63 -4.85 -1.02
N ALA A 185 -11.60 -5.74 -1.15
CA ALA A 185 -12.23 -6.07 -2.43
C ALA A 185 -13.72 -5.75 -2.36
N ALA A 186 -14.32 -5.42 -3.50
CA ALA A 186 -15.77 -5.30 -3.55
C ALA A 186 -16.39 -6.65 -3.20
N ALA A 187 -17.37 -6.67 -2.30
CA ALA A 187 -18.21 -7.84 -2.12
C ALA A 187 -19.00 -8.06 -3.42
N THR A 188 -19.19 -9.32 -3.80
CA THR A 188 -19.89 -9.69 -5.03
C THR A 188 -21.03 -10.66 -4.74
N ALA A 189 -22.07 -10.61 -5.56
CA ALA A 189 -23.04 -11.68 -5.67
C ALA A 189 -22.43 -12.89 -6.42
N ALA A 190 -23.16 -14.00 -6.51
CA ALA A 190 -22.69 -15.29 -7.00
C ALA A 190 -22.07 -15.26 -8.41
N GLN A 191 -22.55 -14.41 -9.32
CA GLN A 191 -22.04 -14.23 -10.68
C GLN A 191 -20.91 -13.19 -10.78
N GLY A 192 -20.44 -12.67 -9.65
CA GLY A 192 -19.35 -11.70 -9.58
C GLY A 192 -19.79 -10.24 -9.70
N THR A 193 -21.10 -9.95 -9.67
CA THR A 193 -21.63 -8.59 -9.72
C THR A 193 -21.33 -7.86 -8.42
N PRO A 194 -20.64 -6.69 -8.41
CA PRO A 194 -20.34 -5.98 -7.18
C PRO A 194 -21.60 -5.50 -6.46
N LEU A 195 -21.69 -5.74 -5.15
CA LEU A 195 -22.86 -5.40 -4.36
C LEU A 195 -23.09 -3.88 -4.27
N TRP A 196 -22.02 -3.07 -4.29
CA TRP A 196 -22.15 -1.61 -4.34
C TRP A 196 -22.77 -1.13 -5.66
N TRP A 197 -22.43 -1.79 -6.78
CA TRP A 197 -22.94 -1.45 -8.11
C TRP A 197 -24.44 -1.76 -8.23
N LEU A 198 -24.88 -2.86 -7.61
CA LEU A 198 -26.29 -3.21 -7.44
C LEU A 198 -27.01 -2.18 -6.54
N ALA A 199 -26.40 -1.82 -5.41
CA ALA A 199 -26.98 -0.86 -4.47
C ALA A 199 -27.19 0.53 -5.07
N GLU A 200 -26.26 1.01 -5.91
CA GLU A 200 -26.40 2.26 -6.65
C GLU A 200 -27.60 2.28 -7.61
N ARG A 201 -28.06 1.10 -8.06
CA ARG A 201 -29.24 0.91 -8.92
C ARG A 201 -30.50 0.58 -8.12
N GLY A 202 -30.47 0.77 -6.80
CA GLY A 202 -31.60 0.52 -5.91
C GLY A 202 -31.79 -0.95 -5.51
N ILE A 203 -30.93 -1.86 -5.96
CA ILE A 203 -30.96 -3.27 -5.57
C ILE A 203 -30.17 -3.41 -4.26
N THR A 204 -30.85 -3.58 -3.13
CA THR A 204 -30.22 -3.51 -1.79
C THR A 204 -30.31 -4.80 -0.97
N ASN A 205 -30.98 -5.83 -1.49
CA ASN A 205 -31.15 -7.14 -0.88
C ASN A 205 -31.29 -8.22 -1.96
N GLU A 206 -31.28 -9.50 -1.55
CA GLU A 206 -31.46 -10.66 -2.44
C GLU A 206 -30.52 -10.60 -3.66
N PHE A 207 -29.26 -10.22 -3.44
CA PHE A 207 -28.33 -9.87 -4.52
C PHE A 207 -28.10 -11.00 -5.54
N ASP A 208 -28.01 -12.25 -5.09
CA ASP A 208 -27.85 -13.42 -5.97
C ASP A 208 -29.09 -13.67 -6.84
N LEU A 209 -30.29 -13.36 -6.33
CA LEU A 209 -31.51 -13.41 -7.13
C LEU A 209 -31.51 -12.26 -8.14
N ALA A 210 -31.26 -11.04 -7.66
CA ALA A 210 -31.34 -9.84 -8.45
C ALA A 210 -30.33 -9.82 -9.60
N GLU A 211 -29.11 -10.34 -9.41
CA GLU A 211 -28.11 -10.34 -10.48
C GLU A 211 -28.50 -11.23 -11.67
N THR A 212 -29.34 -12.26 -11.45
CA THR A 212 -29.82 -13.16 -12.51
C THR A 212 -31.14 -12.71 -13.15
N ALA A 213 -31.77 -11.67 -12.59
CA ALA A 213 -32.99 -11.09 -13.10
C ALA A 213 -32.73 -10.21 -14.33
N ASP A 214 -33.80 -9.91 -15.06
CA ASP A 214 -33.86 -9.00 -16.20
C ASP A 214 -34.97 -7.97 -15.87
N PRO A 215 -34.64 -6.91 -15.11
CA PRO A 215 -35.64 -6.02 -14.53
C PRO A 215 -36.34 -5.11 -15.54
N ASP A 216 -35.71 -4.81 -16.68
CA ASP A 216 -36.25 -3.97 -17.74
C ASP A 216 -36.76 -4.75 -18.97
N GLU A 217 -36.69 -6.09 -18.90
CA GLU A 217 -37.22 -7.05 -19.87
C GLU A 217 -36.62 -6.91 -21.28
N ASP A 218 -35.34 -6.50 -21.36
CA ASP A 218 -34.62 -6.34 -22.62
C ASP A 218 -33.92 -7.63 -23.11
N GLY A 219 -33.97 -8.69 -22.30
CA GLY A 219 -33.36 -9.98 -22.55
C GLY A 219 -31.95 -10.13 -21.96
N MET A 220 -31.47 -9.14 -21.22
CA MET A 220 -30.16 -9.12 -20.58
C MET A 220 -30.30 -9.22 -19.06
N SER A 221 -29.71 -10.26 -18.47
CA SER A 221 -29.68 -10.37 -17.01
C SER A 221 -28.71 -9.35 -16.41
N THR A 222 -29.02 -8.83 -15.22
CA THR A 222 -28.25 -7.77 -14.54
C THR A 222 -26.75 -8.02 -14.44
N TRP A 223 -26.27 -9.25 -14.19
CA TRP A 223 -24.83 -9.55 -14.16
C TRP A 223 -24.17 -9.38 -15.53
N ARG A 224 -24.89 -9.68 -16.62
CA ARG A 224 -24.40 -9.46 -18.00
C ARG A 224 -24.31 -7.98 -18.30
N GLU A 225 -25.24 -7.20 -17.79
CA GLU A 225 -25.24 -5.75 -17.96
C GLU A 225 -24.09 -5.08 -17.21
N TYR A 226 -23.78 -5.53 -16.00
CA TYR A 226 -22.56 -5.13 -15.32
C TYR A 226 -21.30 -5.43 -16.16
N LEU A 227 -21.25 -6.59 -16.81
CA LEU A 227 -20.14 -6.93 -17.70
C LEU A 227 -20.10 -6.01 -18.94
N ALA A 228 -21.25 -5.73 -19.53
CA ALA A 228 -21.41 -4.91 -20.72
C ALA A 228 -21.36 -3.39 -20.48
N ASN A 229 -21.27 -2.96 -19.22
CA ASN A 229 -21.33 -1.56 -18.80
C ASN A 229 -22.65 -0.87 -19.19
N THR A 230 -23.77 -1.60 -19.07
CA THR A 230 -25.13 -1.09 -19.30
C THR A 230 -25.90 -0.88 -17.99
N ASP A 231 -27.16 -0.47 -18.08
CA ASP A 231 -28.00 -0.13 -16.93
C ASP A 231 -29.21 -1.06 -16.88
N PRO A 232 -29.29 -1.96 -15.87
CA PRO A 232 -30.30 -3.00 -15.76
C PRO A 232 -31.70 -2.54 -15.40
N THR A 233 -31.89 -1.23 -15.35
CA THR A 233 -33.19 -0.61 -15.09
C THR A 233 -33.70 0.15 -16.30
N ASN A 234 -33.00 0.07 -17.43
CA ASN A 234 -33.27 0.83 -18.63
C ASN A 234 -32.98 -0.01 -19.88
N GLY A 235 -34.02 -0.61 -20.45
CA GLY A 235 -33.90 -1.46 -21.65
C GLY A 235 -33.52 -0.72 -22.95
N GLN A 236 -33.22 0.58 -22.87
CA GLN A 236 -32.56 1.32 -23.95
C GLN A 236 -31.03 1.35 -23.79
N SER A 237 -30.49 0.93 -22.64
CA SER A 237 -29.08 0.87 -22.30
C SER A 237 -28.49 -0.44 -22.83
N LEU A 238 -28.01 -0.41 -24.08
CA LEU A 238 -27.55 -1.61 -24.78
C LEU A 238 -26.06 -1.53 -25.11
N LEU A 239 -25.38 -2.67 -25.10
CA LEU A 239 -24.07 -2.80 -25.73
C LEU A 239 -24.24 -2.72 -27.25
N GLN A 240 -24.00 -1.54 -27.81
CA GLN A 240 -24.15 -1.26 -29.22
C GLN A 240 -23.06 -0.32 -29.73
N PHE A 241 -22.93 -0.26 -31.05
CA PHE A 241 -22.15 0.82 -31.66
C PHE A 241 -22.93 2.12 -31.54
N GLU A 242 -22.34 3.11 -30.88
CA GLU A 242 -22.88 4.46 -30.78
C GLU A 242 -22.67 5.25 -32.08
N LEU A 243 -21.57 4.95 -32.78
CA LEU A 243 -21.26 5.56 -34.06
C LEU A 243 -20.66 4.52 -35.01
N VAL A 244 -21.20 4.50 -36.23
CA VAL A 244 -20.70 3.74 -37.37
C VAL A 244 -20.59 4.70 -38.53
N GLN A 245 -19.38 5.03 -38.96
CA GLN A 245 -19.15 6.00 -40.01
C GLN A 245 -18.02 5.58 -40.94
N PRO A 246 -18.07 5.97 -42.23
CA PRO A 246 -16.97 5.69 -43.16
C PRO A 246 -15.68 6.38 -42.70
N ASP A 247 -14.55 5.72 -42.92
CA ASP A 247 -13.22 6.31 -42.69
C ASP A 247 -12.89 7.32 -43.82
N PRO A 248 -12.28 8.48 -43.51
CA PRO A 248 -11.96 9.51 -44.50
C PRO A 248 -11.06 9.07 -45.66
N ASP A 249 -10.24 8.04 -45.48
CA ASP A 249 -9.27 7.59 -46.48
C ASP A 249 -9.85 6.58 -47.50
N GLU A 250 -11.18 6.37 -47.48
CA GLU A 250 -11.94 5.36 -48.23
C GLU A 250 -11.55 3.90 -47.90
N GLY A 251 -12.49 2.95 -48.04
CA GLY A 251 -12.21 1.51 -47.87
C GLY A 251 -12.24 0.97 -46.42
N ALA A 252 -12.56 1.78 -45.41
CA ALA A 252 -12.76 1.35 -44.03
C ALA A 252 -13.99 1.98 -43.36
N THR A 253 -14.39 1.43 -42.22
CA THR A 253 -15.48 1.93 -41.37
C THR A 253 -15.00 2.03 -39.93
N VAL A 254 -15.22 3.18 -39.31
CA VAL A 254 -14.91 3.44 -37.90
C VAL A 254 -16.11 3.06 -37.05
N LEU A 255 -15.87 2.16 -36.09
CA LEU A 255 -16.85 1.67 -35.12
C LEU A 255 -16.52 2.25 -33.75
N THR A 256 -17.51 2.79 -33.05
CA THR A 256 -17.34 3.42 -31.73
C THR A 256 -18.40 2.90 -30.75
N TRP A 257 -18.02 2.55 -29.53
CA TRP A 257 -18.91 2.04 -28.48
C TRP A 257 -18.41 2.39 -27.08
N GLN A 258 -19.32 2.44 -26.10
CA GLN A 258 -18.96 2.62 -24.68
C GLN A 258 -18.18 1.42 -24.14
N SER A 259 -17.23 1.66 -23.25
CA SER A 259 -16.43 0.61 -22.64
C SER A 259 -16.14 0.82 -21.16
N ALA A 260 -16.04 -0.28 -20.43
CA ALA A 260 -15.60 -0.32 -19.03
C ALA A 260 -14.16 -0.85 -18.88
N SER A 261 -13.49 -0.41 -17.81
CA SER A 261 -12.15 -0.87 -17.44
C SER A 261 -12.12 -2.38 -17.23
N ASN A 262 -10.97 -3.01 -17.47
CA ASN A 262 -10.78 -4.46 -17.29
C ASN A 262 -11.80 -5.31 -18.11
N ARG A 263 -12.03 -4.89 -19.36
CA ARG A 263 -12.83 -5.61 -20.35
C ARG A 263 -12.02 -5.77 -21.63
N ALA A 264 -12.39 -6.77 -22.43
CA ALA A 264 -11.90 -6.95 -23.78
C ALA A 264 -13.08 -7.21 -24.73
N TYR A 265 -12.94 -6.79 -25.98
CA TYR A 265 -13.99 -6.90 -26.98
C TYR A 265 -13.52 -7.65 -28.23
N SER A 266 -14.47 -8.35 -28.84
CA SER A 266 -14.37 -8.93 -30.17
C SER A 266 -15.29 -8.19 -31.13
N ILE A 267 -14.81 -7.98 -32.35
CA ILE A 267 -15.60 -7.43 -33.45
C ILE A 267 -15.79 -8.52 -34.48
N TRP A 268 -17.05 -8.77 -34.82
CA TRP A 268 -17.45 -9.71 -35.85
C TRP A 268 -18.03 -8.97 -37.05
N ARG A 269 -17.86 -9.55 -38.24
CA ARG A 269 -18.36 -9.03 -39.51
C ARG A 269 -19.22 -10.06 -40.22
N SER A 270 -20.18 -9.56 -40.97
CA SER A 270 -20.93 -10.32 -41.97
C SER A 270 -21.16 -9.49 -43.22
N VAL A 271 -21.21 -10.11 -44.38
CA VAL A 271 -21.59 -9.44 -45.65
C VAL A 271 -23.08 -9.60 -45.96
N ARG A 272 -23.78 -10.51 -45.26
CA ARG A 272 -25.23 -10.72 -45.35
C ARG A 272 -25.78 -11.14 -43.98
N LEU A 273 -26.71 -10.38 -43.43
CA LEU A 273 -27.34 -10.69 -42.13
C LEU A 273 -27.82 -12.14 -41.95
N PRO A 274 -28.45 -12.80 -42.96
CA PRO A 274 -28.91 -14.18 -42.80
C PRO A 274 -27.80 -15.22 -42.60
N ASP A 275 -26.55 -14.91 -43.00
CA ASP A 275 -25.41 -15.81 -42.84
C ASP A 275 -24.87 -15.80 -41.39
N GLY A 276 -25.36 -14.88 -40.56
CA GLY A 276 -24.85 -14.63 -39.23
C GLY A 276 -23.44 -14.00 -39.25
N PHE A 277 -22.85 -13.90 -38.07
CA PHE A 277 -21.55 -13.27 -37.83
C PHE A 277 -20.46 -14.32 -37.64
N ALA A 278 -19.99 -14.92 -38.74
CA ALA A 278 -19.01 -16.00 -38.71
C ALA A 278 -17.55 -15.51 -38.77
N GLU A 279 -17.31 -14.28 -39.25
CA GLU A 279 -15.97 -13.73 -39.38
C GLU A 279 -15.62 -12.86 -38.17
N ARG A 280 -14.56 -13.21 -37.44
CA ARG A 280 -14.01 -12.38 -36.36
C ARG A 280 -12.89 -11.52 -36.91
N VAL A 281 -13.14 -10.21 -37.03
CA VAL A 281 -12.19 -9.24 -37.61
C VAL A 281 -11.24 -8.66 -36.56
N ALA A 282 -11.65 -8.66 -35.29
CA ALA A 282 -10.79 -8.32 -34.17
C ALA A 282 -11.17 -9.12 -32.91
N THR A 283 -10.20 -9.32 -32.02
CA THR A 283 -10.33 -10.01 -30.74
C THR A 283 -9.31 -9.44 -29.76
N ASN A 284 -9.54 -9.63 -28.46
CA ASN A 284 -8.70 -9.11 -27.38
C ASN A 284 -8.48 -7.59 -27.48
N LEU A 285 -9.47 -6.84 -28.00
CA LEU A 285 -9.40 -5.38 -28.02
C LEU A 285 -9.53 -4.89 -26.58
N THR A 286 -8.42 -4.48 -25.99
CA THR A 286 -8.39 -3.95 -24.62
C THR A 286 -9.29 -2.73 -24.51
N ALA A 287 -10.12 -2.68 -23.48
CA ALA A 287 -10.97 -1.53 -23.23
C ALA A 287 -10.16 -0.26 -23.01
N THR A 288 -10.62 0.85 -23.60
CA THR A 288 -10.12 2.21 -23.40
C THR A 288 -11.26 3.11 -22.93
N PRO A 289 -11.73 2.97 -21.68
CA PRO A 289 -12.86 3.75 -21.17
C PRO A 289 -12.65 5.26 -21.32
N PRO A 290 -13.71 6.05 -21.57
CA PRO A 290 -15.11 5.60 -21.60
C PRO A 290 -15.54 4.98 -22.93
N VAL A 291 -14.73 5.09 -24.00
CA VAL A 291 -15.14 4.75 -25.37
C VAL A 291 -14.02 4.02 -26.10
N ASN A 292 -14.34 2.91 -26.73
CA ASN A 292 -13.45 2.22 -27.66
C ASN A 292 -13.75 2.62 -29.10
N VAL A 293 -12.69 2.62 -29.91
CA VAL A 293 -12.77 2.85 -31.36
C VAL A 293 -12.03 1.72 -32.07
N TYR A 294 -12.61 1.22 -33.16
CA TYR A 294 -11.96 0.26 -34.05
C TYR A 294 -12.27 0.58 -35.52
N THR A 295 -11.22 0.63 -36.34
CA THR A 295 -11.35 0.83 -37.79
C THR A 295 -11.32 -0.52 -38.50
N ALA A 296 -12.45 -0.91 -39.07
CA ALA A 296 -12.60 -2.16 -39.80
C ALA A 296 -12.45 -1.93 -41.32
N ALA A 297 -11.61 -2.73 -41.98
CA ALA A 297 -11.51 -2.70 -43.44
C ALA A 297 -12.83 -3.20 -44.08
N VAL A 298 -13.31 -2.48 -45.09
CA VAL A 298 -14.52 -2.82 -45.87
C VAL A 298 -14.33 -2.71 -47.39
N GLU A 299 -13.09 -2.44 -47.84
CA GLU A 299 -12.77 -2.32 -49.27
C GLU A 299 -13.19 -3.58 -50.05
N GLY A 300 -13.87 -3.36 -51.18
CA GLY A 300 -14.34 -4.43 -52.06
C GLY A 300 -15.55 -5.23 -51.54
N LEU A 301 -16.11 -4.89 -50.37
CA LEU A 301 -17.32 -5.54 -49.86
C LEU A 301 -18.59 -4.84 -50.38
N PRO A 302 -19.59 -5.59 -50.86
CA PRO A 302 -20.85 -5.00 -51.32
C PRO A 302 -21.68 -4.43 -50.17
N ASN A 303 -21.59 -5.04 -48.98
CA ASN A 303 -22.16 -4.59 -47.71
C ASN A 303 -21.27 -5.13 -46.58
N ALA A 304 -21.27 -4.44 -45.44
CA ALA A 304 -20.64 -4.92 -44.22
C ALA A 304 -21.56 -4.64 -43.02
N PHE A 305 -21.87 -5.69 -42.27
CA PHE A 305 -22.60 -5.64 -41.00
C PHE A 305 -21.62 -5.99 -39.88
N PHE A 306 -21.75 -5.35 -38.73
CA PHE A 306 -20.86 -5.56 -37.60
C PHE A 306 -21.63 -5.98 -36.35
N ARG A 307 -20.99 -6.80 -35.52
CA ARG A 307 -21.45 -7.16 -34.18
C ARG A 307 -20.30 -7.00 -33.21
N ILE A 308 -20.56 -6.34 -32.10
CA ILE A 308 -19.66 -6.30 -30.95
C ILE A 308 -20.02 -7.42 -29.98
N GLU A 309 -18.99 -8.04 -29.41
CA GLU A 309 -19.12 -9.04 -28.37
C GLU A 309 -18.12 -8.73 -27.25
N LEU A 310 -18.57 -8.83 -26.01
CA LEU A 310 -17.68 -8.78 -24.85
C LEU A 310 -17.00 -10.15 -24.70
N GLU A 311 -15.68 -10.15 -24.55
CA GLU A 311 -14.93 -11.38 -24.28
C GLU A 311 -15.06 -11.79 -22.79
N PRO A 312 -15.14 -13.10 -22.52
CA PRO A 312 -15.26 -13.63 -21.16
C PRO A 312 -14.02 -13.40 -20.29
#